data_AF-A0A9W8E5Q5-F1
#
_entry.id   AF-A0A9W8E5Q5-F1
#
_cell.length_a   1.000
_cell.length_b   1.000
_cell.length_c   1.000
_cell.angle_alpha   90.00
_cell.angle_beta   90.00
_cell.angle_gamma   90.00
#
_symmetry.space_group_name_H-M   'P 1'
#
loop_
_entity.id
_entity.type
_entity.pdbx_description
1 polymer ?
#
loop_
_entity_poly.entity_id
_entity_poly.type
_entity_poly.pdbx_seq_one_letter_code
_entity_poly.pdbx_strand_id
1 'polypeptide(L)'
;DIIAIIKSRLDDVYATVMDTSEGVAVNRKSTDSGKGGVSDTDQATQSLASLKLVECPPLIETPAIELCARKVSASTGDLRKALDICRQAVEYAEQDYKKQSPAASRANSSSPLFTASPVTIVHMLKVLQSAFGTPTVTKIRGLNFHQKLVLCTAALHTSQKRTALTLGKLYDVYDAQCKSTGSVSAVSRLEFFDLVTALESFGLLNVAASRSELSRRVTLSVQFSELAHAVQDTHILNTLMGDQD
;
A
#
# COMPACT_ATOMS: atom_id res chain seq x y z
N ASP A 1 8.34 -11.55 21.04
CA ASP A 1 8.28 -10.53 19.96
C ASP A 1 7.58 -11.03 18.71
N ILE A 2 6.75 -10.19 18.12
CA ILE A 2 6.04 -10.49 16.85
C ILE A 2 7.03 -10.74 15.70
N ILE A 3 8.18 -10.05 15.69
CA ILE A 3 9.27 -10.27 14.71
C ILE A 3 9.74 -11.73 14.70
N ALA A 4 10.04 -12.30 15.88
CA ALA A 4 10.55 -13.66 16.01
C ALA A 4 9.53 -14.71 15.54
N ILE A 5 8.24 -14.48 15.83
CA ILE A 5 7.15 -15.36 15.40
C ILE A 5 6.96 -15.30 13.89
N ILE A 6 7.01 -14.11 13.27
CA ILE A 6 6.90 -13.98 11.82
C ILE A 6 8.11 -14.60 11.11
N LYS A 7 9.33 -14.37 11.60
CA LYS A 7 10.55 -15.00 11.05
C LYS A 7 10.44 -16.53 11.13
N SER A 8 10.23 -17.09 12.32
CA SER A 8 10.06 -18.54 12.52
C SER A 8 8.97 -19.15 11.63
N ARG A 9 7.82 -18.47 11.42
CA ARG A 9 6.77 -18.99 10.53
C ARG A 9 7.08 -18.85 9.05
N LEU A 10 7.86 -17.86 8.64
CA LEU A 10 8.39 -17.78 7.27
C LEU A 10 9.46 -18.85 7.05
N ASP A 11 10.30 -19.11 8.04
CA ASP A 11 11.33 -20.16 8.01
C ASP A 11 10.70 -21.57 7.97
N ASP A 12 9.64 -21.83 8.75
CA ASP A 12 8.84 -23.07 8.68
C ASP A 12 8.26 -23.30 7.27
N VAL A 13 7.66 -22.26 6.68
CA VAL A 13 7.09 -22.30 5.32
C VAL A 13 8.19 -22.51 4.28
N TYR A 14 9.33 -21.84 4.44
CA TYR A 14 10.48 -21.95 3.56
C TYR A 14 11.09 -23.36 3.58
N ALA A 15 11.28 -23.94 4.77
CA ALA A 15 11.72 -25.32 4.94
C ALA A 15 10.74 -26.31 4.30
N THR A 16 9.43 -26.15 4.55
CA THR A 16 8.38 -26.98 3.94
C THR A 16 8.42 -26.91 2.41
N VAL A 17 8.63 -25.72 1.84
CA VAL A 17 8.74 -25.54 0.37
C VAL A 17 10.04 -26.16 -0.17
N MET A 18 11.16 -26.02 0.53
CA MET A 18 12.44 -26.61 0.11
C MET A 18 12.39 -28.14 0.12
N ASP A 19 11.84 -28.77 1.16
CA ASP A 19 11.61 -30.24 1.22
C ASP A 19 10.77 -30.74 0.03
N THR A 20 9.72 -30.00 -0.35
CA THR A 20 8.92 -30.36 -1.55
C THR A 20 9.67 -30.20 -2.86
N SER A 21 10.71 -29.35 -2.91
CA SER A 21 11.54 -29.17 -4.11
C SER A 21 12.61 -30.25 -4.27
N GLU A 22 13.22 -30.72 -3.17
CA GLU A 22 14.14 -31.86 -3.19
C GLU A 22 13.38 -33.17 -3.54
N GLY A 23 12.15 -33.33 -3.05
CA GLY A 23 11.30 -34.47 -3.38
C GLY A 23 11.01 -34.67 -4.88
N VAL A 24 11.07 -33.61 -5.69
CA VAL A 24 10.91 -33.67 -7.15
C VAL A 24 12.23 -34.04 -7.86
N ALA A 25 13.38 -33.75 -7.26
CA ALA A 25 14.69 -34.01 -7.87
C ALA A 25 15.14 -35.49 -7.73
N VAL A 26 14.70 -36.20 -6.68
CA VAL A 26 15.22 -37.54 -6.34
C VAL A 26 14.71 -38.66 -7.26
N ASN A 27 13.54 -38.51 -7.91
CA ASN A 27 12.94 -39.61 -8.70
C ASN A 27 13.45 -39.71 -10.15
N ARG A 28 14.78 -39.77 -10.34
CA ARG A 28 15.43 -40.16 -11.61
C ARG A 28 16.57 -41.16 -11.38
N LYS A 29 16.23 -42.41 -11.06
CA LYS A 29 17.23 -43.49 -10.98
C LYS A 29 16.72 -44.81 -11.60
N SER A 30 17.01 -44.99 -12.89
CA SER A 30 17.02 -46.22 -13.70
C SER A 30 17.30 -45.76 -15.15
N THR A 31 18.30 -46.21 -15.92
CA THR A 31 19.38 -47.20 -15.74
C THR A 31 20.75 -46.54 -16.14
N ASP A 32 21.92 -47.17 -16.38
CA ASP A 32 22.35 -48.58 -16.42
C ASP A 32 23.89 -48.74 -16.17
N SER A 33 24.32 -50.00 -16.06
CA SER A 33 25.63 -50.63 -16.32
C SER A 33 26.97 -49.86 -16.20
N GLY A 34 27.93 -50.45 -15.45
CA GLY A 34 29.37 -50.16 -15.55
C GLY A 34 30.21 -50.84 -14.46
N LYS A 35 30.97 -51.90 -14.79
CA LYS A 35 31.86 -52.62 -13.86
C LYS A 35 33.19 -51.88 -13.63
N GLY A 36 33.68 -51.88 -12.39
CA GLY A 36 35.06 -51.52 -11.99
C GLY A 36 35.26 -51.77 -10.49
N GLY A 37 36.39 -52.32 -10.07
CA GLY A 37 36.60 -52.82 -8.70
C GLY A 37 37.59 -52.02 -7.83
N VAL A 38 37.53 -52.31 -6.52
CA VAL A 38 38.58 -52.27 -5.45
C VAL A 38 39.92 -51.58 -5.81
N SER A 39 40.50 -50.67 -5.01
CA SER A 39 40.38 -50.42 -3.56
C SER A 39 40.84 -48.99 -3.22
N ASP A 40 40.28 -48.35 -2.20
CA ASP A 40 41.01 -47.80 -1.03
C ASP A 40 40.08 -46.93 -0.15
N THR A 41 40.20 -47.09 1.16
CA THR A 41 39.47 -46.34 2.19
C THR A 41 40.21 -45.05 2.59
N ASP A 42 39.52 -44.18 3.34
CA ASP A 42 40.09 -43.08 4.14
C ASP A 42 40.34 -41.69 3.51
N GLN A 43 39.58 -41.29 2.48
CA GLN A 43 39.42 -39.86 2.13
C GLN A 43 37.96 -39.35 1.97
N ALA A 44 36.94 -40.17 2.28
CA ALA A 44 35.54 -39.83 2.01
C ALA A 44 34.86 -38.88 3.04
N THR A 45 35.48 -38.60 4.19
CA THR A 45 34.84 -37.83 5.29
C THR A 45 35.07 -36.32 5.25
N GLN A 46 35.95 -35.81 4.38
CA GLN A 46 36.31 -34.38 4.33
C GLN A 46 35.70 -33.61 3.14
N SER A 47 34.84 -34.23 2.34
CA SER A 47 34.15 -33.59 1.20
C SER A 47 32.67 -33.28 1.43
N LEU A 48 32.08 -33.74 2.54
CA LEU A 48 30.67 -33.51 2.88
C LEU A 48 30.40 -32.10 3.44
N ALA A 49 31.44 -31.34 3.81
CA ALA A 49 31.33 -29.94 4.24
C ALA A 49 31.13 -28.94 3.08
N SER A 50 31.17 -29.42 1.83
CA SER A 50 31.19 -28.58 0.62
C SER A 50 29.84 -28.46 -0.10
N LEU A 51 28.80 -29.17 0.36
CA LEU A 51 27.42 -28.79 0.08
C LEU A 51 27.10 -27.54 0.90
N LYS A 52 27.63 -26.40 0.45
CA LYS A 52 26.95 -25.13 0.67
C LYS A 52 25.53 -25.35 0.17
N LEU A 53 24.59 -25.38 1.10
CA LEU A 53 23.20 -25.08 0.80
C LEU A 53 23.22 -23.89 -0.15
N VAL A 54 22.58 -24.04 -1.30
CA VAL A 54 22.37 -22.89 -2.18
C VAL A 54 21.68 -21.87 -1.29
N GLU A 55 22.36 -20.75 -0.99
CA GLU A 55 21.81 -19.64 -0.21
C GLU A 55 20.83 -18.89 -1.10
N CYS A 56 19.76 -19.63 -1.35
CA CYS A 56 18.50 -19.23 -1.91
C CYS A 56 18.06 -17.95 -1.16
N PRO A 57 17.96 -16.79 -1.83
CA PRO A 57 17.65 -15.53 -1.16
C PRO A 57 16.30 -15.61 -0.44
N PRO A 58 16.16 -14.97 0.74
CA PRO A 58 14.95 -15.08 1.54
C PRO A 58 13.75 -14.51 0.78
N LEU A 59 12.63 -15.24 0.80
CA LEU A 59 11.40 -14.89 0.08
C LEU A 59 10.93 -13.44 0.38
N ILE A 60 11.14 -12.99 1.62
CA ILE A 60 10.91 -11.62 2.07
C ILE A 60 12.18 -11.12 2.73
N GLU A 61 12.65 -9.93 2.35
CA GLU A 61 13.85 -9.35 2.95
C GLU A 61 13.66 -9.09 4.46
N THR A 62 14.67 -9.38 5.27
CA THR A 62 14.65 -9.17 6.73
C THR A 62 14.21 -7.74 7.14
N PRO A 63 14.68 -6.65 6.49
CA PRO A 63 14.20 -5.29 6.79
C PRO A 63 12.72 -5.07 6.49
N ALA A 64 12.15 -5.74 5.48
CA ALA A 64 10.73 -5.65 5.16
C ALA A 64 9.87 -6.34 6.24
N ILE A 65 10.31 -7.50 6.75
CA ILE A 65 9.68 -8.19 7.88
C ILE A 65 9.70 -7.29 9.13
N GLU A 66 10.83 -6.67 9.43
CA GLU A 66 10.98 -5.81 10.61
C GLU A 66 10.15 -4.53 10.52
N LEU A 67 10.04 -3.94 9.32
CA LEU A 67 9.17 -2.80 9.06
C LEU A 67 7.69 -3.16 9.22
N CYS A 68 7.25 -4.31 8.68
CA CYS A 68 5.90 -4.83 8.89
C CYS A 68 5.60 -5.07 10.36
N ALA A 69 6.43 -5.86 11.03
CA ALA A 69 6.25 -6.21 12.44
C ALA A 69 6.22 -4.97 13.34
N ARG A 70 7.09 -3.98 13.11
CA ARG A 70 7.09 -2.70 13.85
C ARG A 70 5.79 -1.92 13.63
N LYS A 71 5.33 -1.81 12.38
CA LYS A 71 4.09 -1.10 12.05
C LYS A 71 2.85 -1.79 12.62
N VAL A 72 2.76 -3.12 12.52
CA VAL A 72 1.65 -3.91 13.07
C VAL A 72 1.64 -3.85 14.60
N SER A 73 2.80 -4.01 15.25
CA SER A 73 2.91 -3.93 16.71
C SER A 73 2.47 -2.56 17.25
N ALA A 74 2.81 -1.48 16.54
CA ALA A 74 2.43 -0.12 16.91
C ALA A 74 0.95 0.22 16.60
N SER A 75 0.30 -0.48 15.65
CA SER A 75 -1.07 -0.15 15.20
C SER A 75 -2.15 -1.03 15.83
N THR A 76 -1.88 -2.33 16.02
CA THR A 76 -2.90 -3.33 16.36
C THR A 76 -2.39 -4.49 17.21
N GLY A 77 -1.10 -4.86 17.12
CA GLY A 77 -0.52 -6.02 17.80
C GLY A 77 -1.00 -7.38 17.28
N ASP A 78 -1.83 -7.44 16.23
CA ASP A 78 -2.45 -8.68 15.76
C ASP A 78 -1.56 -9.43 14.76
N LEU A 79 -1.09 -10.61 15.16
CA LEU A 79 -0.29 -11.51 14.33
C LEU A 79 -1.03 -11.97 13.06
N ARG A 80 -2.37 -12.14 13.11
CA ARG A 80 -3.15 -12.56 11.92
C ARG A 80 -3.04 -11.51 10.81
N LYS A 81 -3.21 -10.24 11.18
CA LYS A 81 -3.05 -9.11 10.26
C LYS A 81 -1.62 -9.03 9.70
N ALA A 82 -0.60 -9.29 10.52
CA ALA A 82 0.78 -9.31 10.03
C ALA A 82 1.00 -10.38 8.95
N LEU A 83 0.47 -11.59 9.15
CA LEU A 83 0.59 -12.68 8.18
C LEU A 83 -0.22 -12.41 6.89
N ASP A 84 -1.42 -11.84 7.00
CA ASP A 84 -2.20 -11.39 5.84
C ASP A 84 -1.46 -10.31 5.02
N ILE A 85 -0.80 -9.35 5.69
CA ILE A 85 0.04 -8.33 5.05
C ILE A 85 1.25 -8.96 4.35
N CYS A 86 1.94 -9.91 4.99
CA CYS A 86 3.04 -10.64 4.35
C CYS A 86 2.58 -11.40 3.10
N ARG A 87 1.41 -12.05 3.14
CA ARG A 87 0.81 -12.73 1.97
C ARG A 87 0.53 -11.73 0.83
N GLN A 88 -0.10 -10.61 1.14
CA GLN A 88 -0.38 -9.54 0.17
C GLN A 88 0.91 -8.93 -0.41
N ALA A 89 2.00 -8.85 0.36
CA ALA A 89 3.28 -8.34 -0.11
C ALA A 89 3.98 -9.28 -1.12
N VAL A 90 3.85 -10.60 -0.94
CA VAL A 90 4.27 -11.59 -1.94
C VAL A 90 3.44 -11.46 -3.21
N GLU A 91 2.12 -11.40 -3.10
CA GLU A 91 1.22 -11.24 -4.25
C GLU A 91 1.48 -9.94 -5.03
N TYR A 92 1.72 -8.82 -4.32
CA TYR A 92 2.08 -7.54 -4.94
C TYR A 92 3.41 -7.63 -5.69
N ALA A 93 4.43 -8.25 -5.09
CA ALA A 93 5.73 -8.44 -5.73
C ALA A 93 5.61 -9.28 -7.01
N GLU A 94 4.90 -10.41 -6.97
CA GLU A 94 4.61 -11.22 -8.15
C GLU A 94 3.92 -10.43 -9.28
N GLN A 95 2.93 -9.59 -8.93
CA GLN A 95 2.25 -8.75 -9.90
C GLN A 95 3.18 -7.70 -10.51
N ASP A 96 4.13 -7.15 -9.74
CA ASP A 96 5.07 -6.16 -10.24
C ASP A 96 6.11 -6.78 -11.19
N TYR A 97 6.64 -7.97 -10.86
CA TYR A 97 7.51 -8.73 -11.77
C TYR A 97 6.80 -9.13 -13.07
N LYS A 98 5.52 -9.55 -13.00
CA LYS A 98 4.71 -9.87 -14.20
C LYS A 98 4.53 -8.66 -15.13
N LYS A 99 4.46 -7.43 -14.58
CA LYS A 99 4.37 -6.18 -15.36
C LYS A 99 5.72 -5.76 -15.95
N GLN A 100 6.81 -5.95 -15.22
CA GLN A 100 8.15 -5.53 -15.62
C GLN A 100 8.83 -6.50 -16.59
N SER A 101 8.49 -7.80 -16.58
CA SER A 101 9.01 -8.82 -17.50
C SER A 101 7.90 -9.62 -18.19
N PRO A 102 7.26 -9.07 -19.24
CA PRO A 102 6.25 -9.81 -20.02
C PRO A 102 6.86 -11.03 -20.76
N ALA A 103 8.18 -11.08 -20.96
CA ALA A 103 8.87 -12.17 -21.65
C ALA A 103 8.90 -13.49 -20.86
N ALA A 104 8.80 -13.45 -19.52
CA ALA A 104 8.76 -14.65 -18.69
C ALA A 104 7.44 -15.44 -18.79
N SER A 105 6.38 -14.82 -19.34
CA SER A 105 5.02 -15.38 -19.41
C SER A 105 4.85 -16.58 -20.36
N ARG A 106 5.88 -16.92 -21.18
CA ARG A 106 5.86 -18.05 -22.11
C ARG A 106 6.55 -19.32 -21.60
N ALA A 107 7.19 -19.27 -20.44
CA ALA A 107 7.70 -20.47 -19.79
C ALA A 107 6.54 -21.19 -19.08
N ASN A 108 5.86 -22.08 -19.81
CA ASN A 108 5.07 -23.16 -19.21
C ASN A 108 6.05 -24.15 -18.54
N SER A 109 6.63 -23.75 -17.41
CA SER A 109 7.50 -24.59 -16.61
C SER A 109 7.07 -24.57 -15.16
N SER A 110 6.90 -25.77 -14.61
CA SER A 110 6.91 -26.08 -13.18
C SER A 110 8.31 -25.89 -12.56
N SER A 111 8.98 -24.80 -12.94
CA SER A 111 10.12 -24.26 -12.21
C SER A 111 9.61 -23.74 -10.87
N PRO A 112 10.27 -24.05 -9.74
CA PRO A 112 9.82 -23.60 -8.43
C PRO A 112 9.73 -22.06 -8.38
N LEU A 113 9.02 -21.53 -7.38
CA LEU A 113 8.77 -20.10 -7.10
C LEU A 113 10.03 -19.20 -6.96
N PHE A 114 11.21 -19.74 -7.28
CA PHE A 114 12.48 -19.41 -6.66
C PHE A 114 13.42 -18.56 -7.53
N THR A 115 13.01 -18.17 -8.73
CA THR A 115 13.67 -17.10 -9.50
C THR A 115 12.88 -15.79 -9.46
N ALA A 116 11.83 -15.69 -8.64
CA ALA A 116 11.21 -14.42 -8.31
C ALA A 116 12.18 -13.63 -7.41
N SER A 117 12.38 -12.34 -7.71
CA SER A 117 13.18 -11.47 -6.86
C SER A 117 12.46 -11.31 -5.49
N PRO A 118 13.20 -11.14 -4.39
CA PRO A 118 12.63 -11.18 -3.04
C PRO A 118 11.68 -10.00 -2.77
N VAL A 119 10.72 -10.18 -1.87
CA VAL A 119 9.81 -9.10 -1.45
C VAL A 119 10.61 -8.02 -0.72
N THR A 120 10.84 -6.91 -1.44
CA THR A 120 11.60 -5.76 -0.94
C THR A 120 10.82 -4.91 0.05
N ILE A 121 11.53 -4.01 0.75
CA ILE A 121 10.93 -2.95 1.57
C ILE A 121 9.85 -2.15 0.80
N VAL A 122 10.05 -1.90 -0.50
CA VAL A 122 9.12 -1.09 -1.32
C VAL A 122 7.77 -1.79 -1.49
N HIS A 123 7.78 -3.10 -1.79
CA HIS A 123 6.56 -3.91 -1.91
C HIS A 123 5.81 -3.95 -0.58
N MET A 124 6.55 -4.18 0.51
CA MET A 124 5.99 -4.22 1.87
C MET A 124 5.39 -2.87 2.29
N LEU A 125 6.07 -1.75 2.01
CA LEU A 125 5.56 -0.40 2.27
C LEU A 125 4.25 -0.14 1.52
N LYS A 126 4.15 -0.57 0.25
CA LYS A 126 2.94 -0.35 -0.55
C LYS A 126 1.73 -1.09 0.02
N VAL A 127 1.92 -2.33 0.44
CA VAL A 127 0.87 -3.13 1.08
C VAL A 127 0.51 -2.58 2.47
N LEU A 128 1.48 -2.16 3.27
CA LEU A 128 1.22 -1.51 4.57
C LEU A 128 0.48 -0.18 4.41
N GLN A 129 0.75 0.60 3.36
CA GLN A 129 -0.04 1.79 3.02
C GLN A 129 -1.47 1.44 2.61
N SER A 130 -1.71 0.27 2.02
CA SER A 130 -3.07 -0.21 1.71
C SER A 130 -3.80 -0.73 2.96
N ALA A 131 -3.11 -1.47 3.83
CA ALA A 131 -3.68 -2.12 5.02
C ALA A 131 -3.84 -1.19 6.23
N PHE A 132 -2.98 -0.17 6.36
CA PHE A 132 -3.00 0.82 7.44
C PHE A 132 -3.13 2.27 6.95
N GLY A 133 -3.39 2.50 5.66
CA GLY A 133 -3.74 3.82 5.14
C GLY A 133 -5.07 4.30 5.71
N THR A 134 -5.24 5.62 5.88
CA THR A 134 -6.53 6.13 6.35
C THR A 134 -7.54 6.02 5.21
N PRO A 135 -8.72 5.39 5.41
CA PRO A 135 -9.71 5.21 4.35
C PRO A 135 -10.22 6.56 3.83
N THR A 136 -10.14 7.59 4.68
CA THR A 136 -10.37 9.01 4.36
C THR A 136 -9.49 9.48 3.19
N VAL A 137 -8.18 9.23 3.22
CA VAL A 137 -7.25 9.64 2.14
C VAL A 137 -7.59 8.94 0.83
N THR A 138 -7.92 7.64 0.88
CA THR A 138 -8.32 6.88 -0.32
C THR A 138 -9.62 7.41 -0.92
N LYS A 139 -10.64 7.71 -0.09
CA LYS A 139 -11.87 8.39 -0.54
C LYS A 139 -11.55 9.72 -1.21
N ILE A 140 -10.76 10.58 -0.56
CA ILE A 140 -10.41 11.92 -1.08
C ILE A 140 -9.66 11.82 -2.41
N ARG A 141 -8.72 10.90 -2.55
CA ARG A 141 -8.00 10.68 -3.82
C ARG A 141 -8.94 10.30 -4.97
N GLY A 142 -10.00 9.54 -4.69
CA GLY A 142 -11.04 9.17 -5.67
C GLY A 142 -12.05 10.28 -6.03
N LEU A 143 -12.05 11.42 -5.35
CA LEU A 143 -12.98 12.52 -5.64
C LEU A 143 -12.65 13.25 -6.95
N ASN A 144 -13.67 13.88 -7.54
CA ASN A 144 -13.49 14.79 -8.66
C ASN A 144 -12.74 16.07 -8.24
N PHE A 145 -12.21 16.82 -9.21
CA PHE A 145 -11.39 18.01 -8.92
C PHE A 145 -12.14 19.06 -8.08
N HIS A 146 -13.40 19.37 -8.43
CA HIS A 146 -14.17 20.38 -7.72
C HIS A 146 -14.52 19.96 -6.29
N GLN A 147 -14.79 18.68 -6.04
CA GLN A 147 -14.98 18.11 -4.70
C GLN A 147 -13.72 18.27 -3.83
N LYS A 148 -12.53 18.00 -4.39
CA LYS A 148 -11.25 18.24 -3.70
C LYS A 148 -11.06 19.73 -3.41
N LEU A 149 -11.31 20.60 -4.39
CA LEU A 149 -11.21 22.05 -4.22
C LEU A 149 -12.15 22.57 -3.12
N VAL A 150 -13.43 22.16 -3.11
CA VAL A 150 -14.40 22.56 -2.07
C VAL A 150 -13.97 22.10 -0.67
N LEU A 151 -13.39 20.90 -0.52
CA LEU A 151 -12.80 20.46 0.75
C LEU A 151 -11.59 21.32 1.15
N CYS A 152 -10.69 21.64 0.22
CA CYS A 152 -9.55 22.54 0.47
C CYS A 152 -10.02 23.95 0.88
N THR A 153 -10.99 24.52 0.18
CA THR A 153 -11.62 25.82 0.51
C THR A 153 -12.17 25.81 1.94
N ALA A 154 -12.95 24.79 2.28
CA ALA A 154 -13.55 24.65 3.61
C ALA A 154 -12.47 24.49 4.70
N ALA A 155 -11.43 23.67 4.44
CA ALA A 155 -10.38 23.39 5.40
C ALA A 155 -9.52 24.62 5.69
N LEU A 156 -9.12 25.35 4.64
CA LEU A 156 -8.41 26.61 4.76
C LEU A 156 -9.23 27.66 5.52
N HIS A 157 -10.52 27.82 5.18
CA HIS A 157 -11.38 28.76 5.89
C HIS A 157 -11.53 28.41 7.38
N THR A 158 -11.75 27.14 7.72
CA THR A 158 -11.84 26.69 9.13
C THR A 158 -10.51 26.79 9.88
N SER A 159 -9.37 26.62 9.19
CA SER A 159 -8.03 26.78 9.77
C SER A 159 -7.70 28.25 10.06
N GLN A 160 -7.94 29.14 9.11
CA GLN A 160 -7.63 30.57 9.22
C GLN A 160 -8.63 31.34 10.08
N LYS A 161 -9.93 30.98 10.02
CA LYS A 161 -11.01 31.73 10.67
C LYS A 161 -11.80 30.80 11.59
N ARG A 162 -11.71 31.04 12.92
CA ARG A 162 -12.48 30.37 13.98
C ARG A 162 -13.99 30.71 13.98
N THR A 163 -14.57 30.95 12.81
CA THR A 163 -15.97 31.32 12.60
C THR A 163 -16.75 30.15 12.01
N ALA A 164 -18.04 30.05 12.31
CA ALA A 164 -18.89 29.02 11.72
C ALA A 164 -19.00 29.20 10.19
N LEU A 165 -18.55 28.19 9.46
CA LEU A 165 -18.71 28.08 8.02
C LEU A 165 -20.17 27.73 7.69
N THR A 166 -20.79 28.49 6.80
CA THR A 166 -22.13 28.21 6.28
C THR A 166 -22.06 27.92 4.79
N LEU A 167 -23.06 27.22 4.25
CA LEU A 167 -23.08 26.75 2.87
C LEU A 167 -22.96 27.91 1.87
N GLY A 168 -23.65 29.04 2.12
CA GLY A 168 -23.52 30.25 1.29
C GLY A 168 -22.10 30.85 1.34
N LYS A 169 -21.52 31.00 2.54
CA LYS A 169 -20.15 31.51 2.70
C LYS A 169 -19.11 30.59 2.05
N LEU A 170 -19.31 29.27 2.11
CA LEU A 170 -18.42 28.31 1.47
C LEU A 170 -18.44 28.49 -0.06
N TYR A 171 -19.61 28.69 -0.67
CA TYR A 171 -19.70 29.02 -2.10
C TYR A 171 -18.97 30.33 -2.42
N ASP A 172 -19.19 31.40 -1.65
CA ASP A 172 -18.60 32.71 -1.92
C ASP A 172 -17.06 32.68 -1.80
N VAL A 173 -16.50 31.91 -0.85
CA VAL A 173 -15.05 31.71 -0.70
C VAL A 173 -14.51 30.77 -1.78
N TYR A 174 -15.27 29.75 -2.19
CA TYR A 174 -14.92 28.84 -3.29
C TYR A 174 -14.83 29.58 -4.64
N ASP A 175 -15.80 30.43 -4.95
CA ASP A 175 -15.82 31.29 -6.14
C ASP A 175 -14.65 32.29 -6.14
N ALA A 176 -14.36 32.90 -4.99
CA ALA A 176 -13.19 33.76 -4.82
C ALA A 176 -11.86 33.00 -5.02
N GLN A 177 -11.73 31.77 -4.50
CA GLN A 177 -10.54 30.95 -4.74
C GLN A 177 -10.38 30.54 -6.20
N CYS A 178 -11.46 30.12 -6.88
CA CYS A 178 -11.42 29.81 -8.32
C CYS A 178 -10.87 30.99 -9.13
N LYS A 179 -11.36 32.21 -8.85
CA LYS A 179 -10.89 33.46 -9.47
C LYS A 179 -9.43 33.77 -9.14
N SER A 180 -9.02 33.61 -7.89
CA SER A 180 -7.64 33.87 -7.46
C SER A 180 -6.62 32.89 -8.04
N THR A 181 -7.02 31.63 -8.24
CA THR A 181 -6.18 30.60 -8.86
C THR A 181 -6.10 30.73 -10.39
N GLY A 182 -7.03 31.46 -11.03
CA GLY A 182 -7.02 31.83 -12.44
C GLY A 182 -7.17 30.69 -13.46
N SER A 183 -6.97 29.44 -13.03
CA SER A 183 -6.90 28.25 -13.90
C SER A 183 -8.19 27.43 -13.94
N VAL A 184 -9.19 27.76 -13.10
CA VAL A 184 -10.41 26.97 -12.90
C VAL A 184 -11.60 27.93 -12.76
N SER A 185 -12.66 27.70 -13.54
CA SER A 185 -13.94 28.39 -13.33
C SER A 185 -14.70 27.79 -12.15
N ALA A 186 -15.37 28.64 -11.38
CA ALA A 186 -16.39 28.18 -10.44
C ALA A 186 -17.52 27.47 -11.19
N VAL A 187 -18.05 26.39 -10.59
CA VAL A 187 -19.32 25.77 -11.03
C VAL A 187 -20.53 26.61 -10.61
N SER A 188 -21.70 26.35 -11.18
CA SER A 188 -22.92 27.04 -10.77
C SER A 188 -23.31 26.74 -9.31
N ARG A 189 -24.14 27.59 -8.69
CA ARG A 189 -24.62 27.38 -7.31
C ARG A 189 -25.35 26.04 -7.12
N LEU A 190 -26.07 25.56 -8.14
CA LEU A 190 -26.79 24.28 -8.09
C LEU A 190 -25.80 23.11 -8.09
N GLU A 191 -24.90 23.06 -9.07
CA GLU A 191 -23.86 22.03 -9.14
C GLU A 191 -23.00 22.01 -7.88
N PHE A 192 -22.66 23.17 -7.32
CA PHE A 192 -21.94 23.26 -6.05
C PHE A 192 -22.70 22.58 -4.89
N PHE A 193 -24.03 22.73 -4.79
CA PHE A 193 -24.81 22.05 -3.76
C PHE A 193 -24.85 20.52 -3.99
N ASP A 194 -24.90 20.07 -5.24
CA ASP A 194 -24.80 18.64 -5.58
C ASP A 194 -23.42 18.07 -5.20
N LEU A 195 -22.33 18.81 -5.45
CA LEU A 195 -20.98 18.42 -5.02
C LEU A 195 -20.88 18.32 -3.48
N VAL A 196 -21.48 19.26 -2.74
CA VAL A 196 -21.50 19.22 -1.27
C VAL A 196 -22.35 18.04 -0.75
N THR A 197 -23.50 17.76 -1.37
CA THR A 197 -24.37 16.63 -1.02
C THR A 197 -23.67 15.28 -1.28
N ALA A 198 -22.87 15.19 -2.35
CA ALA A 198 -22.02 14.02 -2.60
C ALA A 198 -20.91 13.88 -1.53
N LEU A 199 -20.26 14.98 -1.14
CA LEU A 199 -19.23 14.98 -0.07
C LEU A 199 -19.80 14.62 1.30
N GLU A 200 -21.04 15.03 1.59
CA GLU A 200 -21.81 14.61 2.77
C GLU A 200 -22.10 13.10 2.73
N SER A 201 -22.53 12.58 1.58
CA SER A 201 -22.77 11.14 1.36
C SER A 201 -21.51 10.28 1.52
N PHE A 202 -20.32 10.83 1.22
CA PHE A 202 -19.05 10.16 1.49
C PHE A 202 -18.58 10.24 2.95
N GLY A 203 -19.25 11.04 3.79
CA GLY A 203 -18.91 11.27 5.20
C GLY A 203 -17.65 12.12 5.39
N LEU A 204 -17.33 13.00 4.44
CA LEU A 204 -16.14 13.88 4.50
C LEU A 204 -16.49 15.27 5.08
N LEU A 205 -17.76 15.64 4.98
CA LEU A 205 -18.35 16.82 5.64
C LEU A 205 -19.75 16.49 6.15
N ASN A 206 -20.32 17.37 6.97
CA ASN A 206 -21.67 17.29 7.51
C ASN A 206 -22.32 18.68 7.42
N VAL A 207 -23.56 18.73 6.92
CA VAL A 207 -24.32 19.95 6.62
C VAL A 207 -25.59 20.03 7.48
N ALA A 208 -25.45 20.67 8.64
CA ALA A 208 -26.53 20.80 9.62
C ALA A 208 -27.81 21.43 9.03
N ALA A 209 -28.97 20.93 9.48
CA ALA A 209 -30.28 21.47 9.12
C ALA A 209 -30.42 22.95 9.55
N SER A 210 -31.11 23.74 8.74
CA SER A 210 -31.33 25.18 8.96
C SER A 210 -32.61 25.63 8.24
N ARG A 211 -33.17 26.80 8.58
CA ARG A 211 -34.38 27.33 7.93
C ARG A 211 -34.16 27.83 6.50
N SER A 212 -32.90 28.01 6.08
CA SER A 212 -32.51 28.39 4.73
C SER A 212 -31.24 27.61 4.35
N GLU A 213 -31.18 27.13 3.11
CA GLU A 213 -30.04 26.36 2.59
C GLU A 213 -28.71 27.10 2.77
N LEU A 214 -28.68 28.40 2.48
CA LEU A 214 -27.46 29.21 2.59
C LEU A 214 -26.97 29.38 4.04
N SER A 215 -27.86 29.27 5.03
CA SER A 215 -27.56 29.30 6.46
C SER A 215 -27.37 27.92 7.09
N ARG A 216 -27.36 26.84 6.30
CA ARG A 216 -26.92 25.52 6.77
C ARG A 216 -25.44 25.58 7.14
N ARG A 217 -25.09 25.02 8.29
CA ARG A 217 -23.74 25.09 8.86
C ARG A 217 -22.95 23.87 8.40
N VAL A 218 -21.79 24.11 7.80
CA VAL A 218 -20.91 23.05 7.28
C VAL A 218 -19.82 22.77 8.31
N THR A 219 -19.57 21.49 8.57
CA THR A 219 -18.48 21.02 9.43
C THR A 219 -17.70 19.93 8.70
N LEU A 220 -16.37 19.98 8.77
CA LEU A 220 -15.50 18.97 8.16
C LEU A 220 -15.30 17.80 9.12
N SER A 221 -15.31 16.59 8.55
CA SER A 221 -15.00 15.35 9.27
C SER A 221 -13.55 14.88 9.05
N VAL A 222 -12.81 15.56 8.18
CA VAL A 222 -11.44 15.24 7.75
C VAL A 222 -10.43 16.18 8.41
N GLN A 223 -9.25 15.66 8.77
CA GLN A 223 -8.15 16.49 9.29
C GLN A 223 -7.36 17.17 8.16
N PHE A 224 -6.83 18.37 8.41
CA PHE A 224 -6.04 19.12 7.42
C PHE A 224 -4.84 18.33 6.88
N SER A 225 -4.15 17.58 7.74
CA SER A 225 -3.00 16.72 7.38
C SER A 225 -3.38 15.58 6.43
N GLU A 226 -4.53 14.94 6.65
CA GLU A 226 -5.06 13.90 5.75
C GLU A 226 -5.42 14.49 4.38
N LEU A 227 -6.08 15.66 4.38
CA LEU A 227 -6.44 16.35 3.14
C LEU A 227 -5.20 16.77 2.34
N ALA A 228 -4.18 17.34 2.98
CA ALA A 228 -2.92 17.72 2.36
C ALA A 228 -2.26 16.52 1.65
N HIS A 229 -2.06 15.42 2.38
CA HIS A 229 -1.46 14.20 1.83
C HIS A 229 -2.34 13.50 0.76
N ALA A 230 -3.66 13.66 0.81
CA ALA A 230 -4.56 13.15 -0.23
C ALA A 230 -4.52 13.97 -1.53
N VAL A 231 -4.15 15.25 -1.45
CA VAL A 231 -4.26 16.23 -2.53
C VAL A 231 -2.91 16.64 -3.14
N GLN A 232 -1.79 16.27 -2.49
CA GLN A 232 -0.40 16.48 -2.93
C GLN A 232 -0.14 16.20 -4.43
N ASP A 233 -0.84 15.22 -5.02
CA ASP A 233 -0.65 14.79 -6.41
C ASP A 233 -1.22 15.80 -7.43
N THR A 234 -1.98 16.81 -6.97
CA THR A 234 -2.60 17.85 -7.81
C THR A 234 -1.93 19.20 -7.55
N HIS A 235 -0.99 19.59 -8.42
CA HIS A 235 -0.15 20.80 -8.25
C HIS A 235 -0.94 22.05 -7.82
N ILE A 236 -2.03 22.39 -8.53
CA ILE A 236 -2.85 23.58 -8.24
C ILE A 236 -3.36 23.58 -6.79
N LEU A 237 -3.87 22.44 -6.33
CA LEU A 237 -4.44 22.31 -4.98
C LEU A 237 -3.33 22.19 -3.91
N ASN A 238 -2.20 21.60 -4.27
CA ASN A 238 -1.02 21.55 -3.40
C ASN A 238 -0.43 22.95 -3.16
N THR A 239 -0.33 23.79 -4.19
CA THR A 239 0.03 25.21 -4.05
C THR A 239 -0.98 25.94 -3.17
N LEU A 240 -2.28 25.79 -3.44
CA LEU A 240 -3.35 26.41 -2.64
C LEU A 240 -3.38 25.97 -1.17
N MET A 241 -2.87 24.78 -0.84
CA MET A 241 -2.70 24.31 0.54
C MET A 241 -1.34 24.68 1.17
N GLY A 242 -0.31 24.91 0.36
CA GLY A 242 1.04 25.29 0.80
C GLY A 242 1.24 26.80 1.00
N ASP A 243 0.31 27.63 0.53
CA ASP A 243 0.29 29.11 0.67
C ASP A 243 -0.04 29.57 2.13
N GLN A 244 0.59 28.94 3.14
CA GLN A 244 0.36 29.17 4.57
C GLN A 244 1.54 29.80 5.34
N ASP A 245 2.64 30.14 4.65
CA ASP A 245 3.81 30.84 5.22
C ASP A 245 3.75 32.36 4.96
#